data_AF-A0A7X4XPR3-F1
#
_entry.id   AF-A0A7X4XPR3-F1
#
_cell.length_a   1.000
_cell.length_b   1.000
_cell.length_c   1.000
_cell.angle_alpha   90.00
_cell.angle_beta   90.00
_cell.angle_gamma   90.00
#
_symmetry.space_group_name_H-M   'P 1'
#
loop_
_entity.id
_entity.type
_entity.pdbx_description
1 polymer ?
#
loop_
_entity_poly.entity_id
_entity_poly.type
_entity_poly.pdbx_seq_one_letter_code
_entity_poly.pdbx_strand_id
1 'polypeptide(L)'
;VFVCFDYEQGPTFTTVRSTRGVVDFIRFGPEPKALPNELVHELKQLDHLAKEYCKQEMPSAGQAIEVKSGQFCGMKALYQEPDGDTRSIMLVKMINQPVMMSIDNKHLALKYPQ
;
A
#
# COMPACT_ATOMS: atom_id res chain seq x y z
N VAL A 1 4.37 -12.67 -3.72
CA VAL A 1 3.68 -13.78 -4.44
C VAL A 1 3.80 -15.03 -3.59
N PHE A 2 2.72 -15.82 -3.50
CA PHE A 2 2.73 -17.12 -2.82
C PHE A 2 2.56 -18.23 -3.86
N VAL A 3 3.27 -19.35 -3.69
CA VAL A 3 3.17 -20.54 -4.53
C VAL A 3 2.97 -21.77 -3.65
N CYS A 4 2.17 -22.74 -4.14
CA CYS A 4 1.87 -23.99 -3.45
C CYS A 4 2.10 -25.13 -4.43
N PHE A 5 3.07 -26.00 -4.14
CA PHE A 5 3.43 -27.14 -4.98
C PHE A 5 4.11 -28.22 -4.14
N ASP A 6 4.04 -29.45 -4.63
CA ASP A 6 4.77 -30.58 -4.07
C ASP A 6 6.12 -30.69 -4.77
N TYR A 7 7.21 -30.44 -4.04
CA TYR A 7 8.56 -30.44 -4.63
C TYR A 7 9.13 -31.86 -4.82
N GLU A 8 8.52 -32.88 -4.21
CA GLU A 8 8.88 -34.30 -4.41
C GLU A 8 8.27 -34.84 -5.70
N GLN A 9 7.04 -34.44 -6.02
CA GLN A 9 6.38 -34.79 -7.29
C GLN A 9 6.72 -33.82 -8.44
N GLY A 10 7.19 -32.62 -8.09
CA GLY A 10 7.58 -31.58 -9.02
C GLY A 10 6.48 -30.52 -9.24
N PRO A 11 6.88 -29.30 -9.64
CA PRO A 11 8.21 -28.85 -10.07
C PRO A 11 9.21 -28.69 -8.91
N THR A 12 10.52 -28.83 -9.20
CA THR A 12 11.58 -28.59 -8.21
C THR A 12 11.75 -27.10 -7.92
N PHE A 13 12.40 -26.74 -6.81
CA PHE A 13 12.75 -25.34 -6.51
C PHE A 13 13.60 -24.70 -7.63
N THR A 14 14.55 -25.43 -8.21
CA THR A 14 15.37 -24.95 -9.32
C THR A 14 14.53 -24.63 -10.56
N THR A 15 13.55 -25.48 -10.86
CA THR A 15 12.60 -25.25 -11.97
C THR A 15 11.83 -23.95 -11.76
N VAL A 16 11.28 -23.73 -10.56
CA VAL A 16 10.53 -22.49 -10.25
C VAL A 16 11.44 -21.26 -10.32
N ARG A 17 12.67 -21.33 -9.78
CA ARG A 17 13.65 -20.23 -9.86
C ARG A 17 14.06 -19.89 -11.29
N SER A 18 13.97 -20.85 -12.20
CA SER A 18 14.29 -20.65 -13.62
C SER A 18 13.16 -20.00 -14.42
N THR A 19 12.02 -19.70 -13.78
CA THR A 19 10.92 -18.99 -14.44
C THR A 19 11.19 -17.49 -14.49
N ARG A 20 10.91 -16.87 -15.64
CA ARG A 20 11.13 -15.44 -15.86
C ARG A 20 10.37 -14.61 -14.83
N GLY A 21 11.08 -13.73 -14.11
CA GLY A 21 10.49 -12.85 -13.10
C GLY A 21 10.53 -13.41 -11.67
N VAL A 22 10.99 -14.65 -11.47
CA VAL A 22 11.29 -15.18 -10.15
C VAL A 22 12.73 -14.85 -9.79
N VAL A 23 12.90 -14.05 -8.73
CA VAL A 23 14.22 -13.72 -8.19
C VAL A 23 14.72 -14.87 -7.31
N ASP A 24 13.97 -15.19 -6.25
CA ASP A 24 14.29 -16.33 -5.38
C ASP A 24 13.15 -16.67 -4.39
N PHE A 25 13.34 -17.77 -3.65
CA PHE A 25 12.54 -18.14 -2.48
C PHE A 25 13.06 -17.48 -1.20
N ILE A 26 12.13 -17.17 -0.30
CA ILE A 26 12.44 -16.76 1.08
C ILE A 26 12.93 -17.99 1.86
N ARG A 27 14.06 -17.85 2.55
CA ARG A 27 14.74 -18.92 3.28
C ARG A 27 15.06 -18.50 4.71
N PHE A 28 15.05 -19.47 5.62
CA PHE A 28 15.66 -19.35 6.94
C PHE A 28 16.66 -20.49 7.09
N GLY A 29 17.92 -20.21 6.70
CA GLY A 29 18.94 -21.24 6.54
C GLY A 29 19.08 -21.69 5.07
N PRO A 30 19.51 -22.95 4.84
CA PRO A 30 19.86 -23.40 3.49
C PRO A 30 18.64 -23.64 2.60
N GLU A 31 17.48 -24.01 3.17
CA GLU A 31 16.31 -24.46 2.43
C GLU A 31 15.17 -23.41 2.37
N PRO A 32 14.36 -23.40 1.29
CA PRO A 32 13.10 -22.64 1.21
C PRO A 32 12.18 -22.89 2.40
N LYS A 33 11.60 -21.82 2.94
CA LYS A 33 10.69 -21.93 4.07
C LYS A 33 9.26 -22.20 3.58
N ALA A 34 8.75 -23.39 3.89
CA ALA A 34 7.32 -23.67 3.76
C ALA A 34 6.52 -22.89 4.82
N LEU A 35 5.36 -22.37 4.42
CA LEU A 35 4.42 -21.66 5.28
C LEU A 35 3.19 -22.52 5.54
N PRO A 36 2.55 -22.44 6.72
CA PRO A 36 1.25 -23.03 6.96
C PRO A 36 0.19 -22.45 6.01
N ASN A 37 -0.72 -23.29 5.53
CA ASN A 37 -1.77 -22.87 4.61
C ASN A 37 -2.70 -21.81 5.23
N GLU A 38 -2.99 -21.93 6.52
CA GLU A 38 -3.82 -20.99 7.28
C GLU A 38 -3.25 -19.57 7.23
N LEU A 39 -1.94 -19.41 7.45
CA LEU A 39 -1.26 -18.13 7.39
C LEU A 39 -1.36 -17.48 5.99
N VAL A 40 -1.17 -18.26 4.92
CA VAL A 40 -1.30 -17.76 3.54
C VAL A 40 -2.75 -17.33 3.26
N HIS A 41 -3.72 -18.06 3.81
CA HIS A 41 -5.14 -17.73 3.67
C HIS A 41 -5.49 -16.41 4.38
N GLU A 42 -5.08 -16.25 5.63
CA GLU A 42 -5.28 -15.01 6.41
C GLU A 42 -4.66 -13.80 5.71
N LEU A 43 -3.41 -13.92 5.23
CA LEU A 43 -2.75 -12.82 4.51
C LEU A 43 -3.48 -12.45 3.22
N LYS A 44 -4.04 -13.41 2.49
CA LYS A 44 -4.85 -13.14 1.30
C LYS A 44 -6.18 -12.45 1.63
N GLN A 45 -6.82 -12.83 2.73
CA GLN A 45 -8.04 -12.16 3.20
C GLN A 45 -7.74 -10.71 3.61
N LEU A 46 -6.63 -10.48 4.31
CA LEU A 46 -6.20 -9.13 4.69
C LEU A 46 -5.87 -8.27 3.47
N ASP A 47 -5.20 -8.79 2.45
CA ASP A 47 -4.95 -8.07 1.19
C ASP A 47 -6.26 -7.72 0.46
N HIS A 48 -7.24 -8.63 0.45
CA HIS A 48 -8.54 -8.36 -0.14
C HIS A 48 -9.27 -7.24 0.61
N LEU A 49 -9.32 -7.30 1.94
CA LEU A 49 -9.91 -6.25 2.77
C LEU A 49 -9.17 -4.93 2.58
N ALA A 50 -7.84 -4.92 2.59
CA ALA A 50 -7.05 -3.72 2.36
C ALA A 50 -7.33 -3.07 1.00
N LYS A 51 -7.53 -3.87 -0.06
CA LYS A 51 -7.95 -3.36 -1.37
C LYS A 51 -9.37 -2.79 -1.38
N GLU A 52 -10.27 -3.32 -0.56
CA GLU A 52 -11.61 -2.74 -0.38
C GLU A 52 -11.56 -1.44 0.43
N TYR A 53 -10.69 -1.33 1.43
CA TYR A 53 -10.47 -0.08 2.17
C TYR A 53 -9.70 0.96 1.33
N CYS A 54 -8.71 0.56 0.53
CA CYS A 54 -7.96 1.44 -0.38
C CYS A 54 -8.75 1.81 -1.65
N LYS A 55 -9.94 1.24 -1.85
CA LYS A 55 -10.94 1.75 -2.80
C LYS A 55 -11.68 2.99 -2.28
N GLN A 56 -11.33 3.50 -1.09
CA GLN A 56 -11.59 4.90 -0.81
C GLN A 56 -10.83 5.71 -1.85
N GLU A 57 -11.58 6.26 -2.80
CA GLU A 57 -11.08 7.13 -3.86
C GLU A 57 -10.07 8.11 -3.27
N MET A 58 -8.80 7.96 -3.63
CA MET A 58 -7.81 8.99 -3.33
C MET A 58 -8.27 10.27 -4.03
N PRO A 59 -8.16 11.45 -3.40
CA PRO A 59 -8.48 12.71 -4.06
C PRO A 59 -7.67 12.86 -5.34
N SER A 60 -8.25 13.49 -6.36
CA SER A 60 -7.49 13.83 -7.57
C SER A 60 -6.46 14.92 -7.26
N ALA A 61 -5.34 14.93 -7.97
CA ALA A 61 -4.37 16.02 -7.88
C ALA A 61 -5.06 17.38 -8.12
N GLY A 62 -4.80 18.36 -7.26
CA GLY A 62 -5.45 19.66 -7.25
C GLY A 62 -6.80 19.72 -6.53
N GLN A 63 -7.35 18.59 -6.03
CA GLN A 63 -8.60 18.59 -5.27
C GLN A 63 -8.41 19.22 -3.88
N ALA A 64 -9.35 20.08 -3.49
CA ALA A 64 -9.37 20.65 -2.15
C ALA A 64 -9.79 19.61 -1.10
N ILE A 65 -8.95 19.41 -0.10
CA ILE A 65 -9.16 18.50 1.01
C ILE A 65 -8.97 19.20 2.35
N GLU A 66 -9.50 18.58 3.41
CA GLU A 66 -9.40 19.06 4.78
C GLU A 66 -8.82 17.95 5.64
N VAL A 67 -7.73 18.25 6.34
CA VAL A 67 -7.05 17.26 7.18
C VAL A 67 -7.93 16.92 8.39
N LYS A 68 -8.24 15.64 8.60
CA LYS A 68 -9.22 15.21 9.62
C LYS A 68 -8.60 14.83 10.96
N SER A 69 -7.30 14.62 11.03
CA SER A 69 -6.63 14.19 12.25
C SER A 69 -5.14 14.51 12.23
N GLY A 70 -4.47 14.38 13.39
CA GLY A 70 -3.07 14.76 13.56
C GLY A 70 -2.87 16.26 13.80
N GLN A 71 -1.62 16.70 13.85
CA GLN A 71 -1.22 18.06 14.22
C GLN A 71 -1.74 19.17 13.28
N PHE A 72 -2.30 18.80 12.14
CA PHE A 72 -2.79 19.70 11.10
C PHE A 72 -4.31 19.62 10.88
N CYS A 73 -5.02 18.97 11.80
CA CYS A 73 -6.47 18.83 11.77
C CYS A 73 -7.18 20.18 11.56
N GLY A 74 -8.17 20.21 10.66
CA GLY A 74 -8.95 21.40 10.31
C GLY A 74 -8.32 22.30 9.24
N MET A 75 -7.07 22.04 8.82
CA MET A 75 -6.46 22.80 7.73
C MET A 75 -6.95 22.37 6.34
N LYS A 76 -7.17 23.37 5.48
CA LYS A 76 -7.49 23.17 4.06
C LYS A 76 -6.21 23.10 3.23
N ALA A 77 -6.15 22.15 2.32
CA ALA A 77 -5.05 21.99 1.39
C ALA A 77 -5.52 21.53 0.02
N LEU A 78 -4.64 21.64 -0.98
CA LEU A 78 -4.81 20.95 -2.26
C LEU A 78 -4.03 19.64 -2.21
N TYR A 79 -4.68 18.55 -2.57
CA TYR A 79 -4.03 17.25 -2.71
C TYR A 79 -3.05 17.27 -3.89
N GLN A 80 -1.86 16.73 -3.71
CA GLN A 80 -0.91 16.44 -4.78
C GLN A 80 -0.68 14.93 -4.82
N GLU A 81 -0.25 14.41 -5.97
CA GLU A 81 -0.04 12.98 -6.20
C GLU A 81 0.77 12.29 -5.08
N PRO A 82 0.51 11.00 -4.81
CA PRO A 82 1.22 10.27 -3.78
C PRO A 82 2.70 10.11 -4.12
N ASP A 83 3.58 10.39 -3.15
CA ASP A 83 5.02 10.09 -3.21
C ASP A 83 5.24 8.64 -2.73
N GLY A 84 4.65 7.69 -3.47
CA GLY A 84 4.63 6.25 -3.18
C GLY A 84 3.39 5.74 -2.43
N ASP A 85 3.36 4.44 -2.08
CA ASP A 85 2.17 3.76 -1.51
C ASP A 85 1.76 4.24 -0.10
N THR A 86 2.56 5.08 0.57
CA THR A 86 2.39 5.39 2.01
C THR A 86 2.20 6.88 2.34
N ARG A 87 2.47 7.81 1.43
CA ARG A 87 2.45 9.25 1.72
C ARG A 87 1.99 10.05 0.51
N SER A 88 1.18 11.08 0.74
CA SER A 88 0.82 12.07 -0.26
C SER A 88 1.41 13.43 0.07
N ILE A 89 1.75 14.19 -0.98
CA ILE A 89 2.20 15.57 -0.85
C ILE A 89 0.95 16.46 -0.89
N MET A 90 0.88 17.49 -0.05
CA MET A 90 -0.23 18.44 0.03
C MET A 90 0.29 19.87 0.03
N LEU A 91 -0.47 20.77 -0.60
CA LEU A 91 -0.21 22.21 -0.58
C LEU A 91 -1.13 22.89 0.43
N VAL A 92 -0.61 23.26 1.61
CA VAL A 92 -1.39 23.98 2.64
C VAL A 92 -1.23 25.48 2.46
N LYS A 93 -2.36 26.21 2.50
CA LYS A 93 -2.39 27.68 2.42
C LYS A 93 -2.26 28.28 3.81
N MET A 94 -1.02 28.59 4.23
CA MET A 94 -0.76 29.37 5.44
C MET A 94 -0.88 30.87 5.12
N ILE A 95 -1.11 31.70 6.16
CA ILE A 95 -1.58 33.11 6.13
C ILE A 95 -0.90 34.08 5.15
N ASN A 96 0.17 33.71 4.42
CA ASN A 96 0.54 34.45 3.20
C ASN A 96 1.35 33.67 2.14
N GLN A 97 1.57 32.34 2.26
CA GLN A 97 2.32 31.54 1.25
C GLN A 97 1.87 30.06 1.26
N PRO A 98 1.75 29.41 0.08
CA PRO A 98 1.49 27.97 -0.01
C PRO A 98 2.78 27.19 0.32
N VAL A 99 2.70 26.23 1.25
CA VAL A 99 3.83 25.36 1.64
C VAL A 99 3.51 23.91 1.25
N MET A 100 4.46 23.23 0.61
CA MET A 100 4.38 21.79 0.31
C MET A 100 4.70 20.98 1.56
N MET A 101 3.88 19.97 1.88
CA MET A 101 4.08 19.10 3.04
C MET A 101 3.66 17.66 2.77
N SER A 102 4.39 16.71 3.34
CA SER A 102 4.10 15.28 3.25
C SER A 102 3.20 14.85 4.41
N ILE A 103 2.05 14.23 4.13
CA ILE A 103 1.09 13.75 5.11
C ILE A 103 0.75 12.28 4.82
N ASP A 104 0.62 11.49 5.88
CA ASP A 104 0.19 10.08 5.79
C ASP A 104 -1.28 10.01 5.33
N ASN A 105 -1.53 9.13 4.36
CA ASN A 105 -2.81 8.99 3.67
C ASN A 105 -3.98 8.68 4.61
N LYS A 106 -3.73 8.02 5.75
CA LYS A 106 -4.77 7.71 6.75
C LYS A 106 -5.41 8.94 7.41
N HIS A 107 -4.79 10.12 7.27
CA HIS A 107 -5.28 11.37 7.85
C HIS A 107 -6.11 12.20 6.85
N LEU A 108 -6.24 11.73 5.61
CA LEU A 108 -6.93 12.42 4.52
C LEU A 108 -8.39 11.94 4.42
N ALA A 109 -9.31 12.84 4.07
CA ALA A 109 -10.68 12.48 3.72
C ALA A 109 -11.16 13.31 2.54
N LEU A 110 -11.88 12.67 1.61
CA LEU A 110 -12.55 13.36 0.51
C LEU A 110 -13.64 14.29 1.02
N LYS A 111 -13.72 15.48 0.44
CA LYS A 111 -14.94 16.31 0.54
C LYS A 111 -15.93 15.86 -0.53
N TYR A 112 -17.08 15.36 -0.09
CA TYR A 112 -18.26 15.25 -0.96
C TYR A 112 -18.82 16.67 -1.24
N PRO A 113 -19.13 17.01 -2.49
CA PRO A 113 -19.86 18.24 -2.78
C PRO A 113 -21.29 18.15 -2.22
N GLN A 114 -21.75 19.25 -1.63
CA GLN A 114 -23.16 19.53 -1.30
C GLN A 114 -23.83 20.16 -2.52
#